data_AF-A0AAV2BMN6-F1
#
_entry.id   AF-A0AAV2BMN6-F1
#
_cell.length_a   1.000
_cell.length_b   1.000
_cell.length_c   1.000
_cell.angle_alpha   90.00
_cell.angle_beta   90.00
_cell.angle_gamma   90.00
#
_symmetry.space_group_name_H-M   'P 1'
#
loop_
_entity.id
_entity.type
_entity.pdbx_description
1 polymer ?
#
loop_
_entity_poly.entity_id
_entity_poly.type
_entity_poly.pdbx_seq_one_letter_code
_entity_poly.pdbx_strand_id
1 'polypeptide(L)'
;MSKAGDSGYTREPHLHSPFLTVSPGSAEEEYNSSHSRETGSVLDKERSGRPRRSDVTVQDIREAFARSPTQSISRSSRDLGVARSTAHNVLRKGLNFPPSNVQLLQVLNPGGLNCRFNFAIDMLERIDADFLRKIIFIDEATFHLSGTVNR
;
A
#
# COMPACT_ATOMS: atom_id res chain seq x y z
N MET A 1 -59.65 -44.66 -25.56
CA MET A 1 -59.92 -43.89 -24.33
C MET A 1 -59.20 -42.54 -24.43
N SER A 2 -59.92 -41.43 -24.15
CA SER A 2 -59.44 -40.07 -23.74
C SER A 2 -58.38 -39.35 -24.60
N LYS A 3 -58.73 -38.32 -25.41
CA LYS A 3 -58.94 -36.86 -25.15
C LYS A 3 -57.66 -35.98 -25.13
N ALA A 4 -57.71 -34.95 -25.98
CA ALA A 4 -57.18 -33.56 -25.90
C ALA A 4 -55.65 -33.35 -25.72
N GLY A 5 -54.99 -32.35 -26.29
CA GLY A 5 -55.44 -31.16 -27.00
C GLY A 5 -54.24 -30.41 -27.60
N ASP A 6 -54.56 -29.53 -28.54
CA ASP A 6 -53.68 -28.66 -29.30
C ASP A 6 -53.08 -27.55 -28.42
N SER A 7 -51.81 -27.17 -28.65
CA SER A 7 -51.24 -25.90 -28.19
C SER A 7 -49.88 -25.70 -28.85
N GLY A 8 -49.89 -25.07 -30.02
CA GLY A 8 -48.68 -24.63 -30.70
C GLY A 8 -47.83 -23.73 -29.81
N TYR A 9 -46.57 -24.11 -29.63
CA TYR A 9 -45.52 -23.22 -29.14
C TYR A 9 -44.38 -23.26 -30.13
N THR A 10 -44.38 -22.29 -31.04
CA THR A 10 -43.21 -21.87 -31.80
C THR A 10 -42.13 -21.43 -30.81
N ARG A 11 -40.91 -21.97 -30.95
CA ARG A 11 -39.76 -21.52 -30.15
C ARG A 11 -39.36 -20.12 -30.60
N GLU A 12 -39.77 -19.11 -29.85
CA GLU A 12 -39.29 -17.74 -30.00
C GLU A 12 -37.76 -17.67 -29.79
N PRO A 13 -36.99 -17.02 -30.68
CA PRO A 13 -35.57 -16.82 -30.48
C PRO A 13 -35.35 -15.85 -29.32
N HIS A 14 -34.46 -16.20 -28.41
CA HIS A 14 -34.12 -15.39 -27.24
C HIS A 14 -33.50 -14.06 -27.69
N LEU A 15 -34.34 -13.03 -27.81
CA LEU A 15 -33.88 -11.66 -28.00
C LEU A 15 -33.10 -11.24 -26.75
N HIS A 16 -31.82 -10.94 -26.95
CA HIS A 16 -30.98 -10.30 -25.96
C HIS A 16 -31.69 -9.02 -25.51
N SER A 17 -32.14 -8.97 -24.25
CA SER A 17 -32.72 -7.76 -23.67
C SER A 17 -31.70 -6.63 -23.81
N PRO A 18 -32.00 -5.55 -24.55
CA PRO A 18 -31.12 -4.41 -24.59
C PRO A 18 -31.18 -3.76 -23.22
N PHE A 19 -30.01 -3.55 -22.60
CA PHE A 19 -29.92 -2.65 -21.46
C PHE A 19 -30.67 -1.36 -21.81
N LEU A 20 -31.69 -1.01 -21.01
CA LEU A 20 -32.37 0.27 -21.11
C LEU A 20 -31.31 1.35 -20.87
N THR A 21 -30.83 1.98 -21.95
CA THR A 21 -30.11 3.24 -21.85
C THR A 21 -31.14 4.25 -21.35
N VAL A 22 -31.05 4.62 -20.07
CA VAL A 22 -31.80 5.75 -19.53
C VAL A 22 -31.40 6.95 -20.37
N SER A 23 -32.32 7.47 -21.18
CA SER A 23 -32.12 8.73 -21.89
C SER A 23 -31.81 9.80 -20.83
N PRO A 24 -30.67 10.51 -20.95
CA PRO A 24 -30.42 11.66 -20.09
C PRO A 24 -31.60 12.62 -20.24
N GLY A 25 -32.11 13.14 -19.12
CA GLY A 25 -33.23 14.07 -19.15
C GLY A 25 -32.89 15.28 -20.04
N SER A 26 -33.90 15.91 -20.66
CA SER A 26 -33.72 16.98 -21.66
C SER A 26 -32.74 18.09 -21.26
N ALA A 27 -32.64 18.38 -19.97
CA ALA A 27 -31.70 19.36 -19.42
C ALA A 27 -30.22 18.95 -19.55
N GLU A 28 -29.90 17.65 -19.40
CA GLU A 28 -28.54 17.14 -19.60
C GLU A 28 -28.17 17.10 -21.08
N GLU A 29 -29.11 16.83 -21.98
CA GLU A 29 -28.88 16.89 -23.44
C GLU A 29 -28.63 18.34 -23.91
N GLU A 30 -29.40 19.31 -23.44
CA GLU A 30 -29.17 20.73 -23.71
C GLU A 30 -27.81 21.20 -23.18
N TYR A 31 -27.47 20.80 -21.96
CA TYR A 31 -26.18 21.12 -21.35
C TYR A 31 -25.00 20.49 -22.10
N ASN A 32 -25.10 19.22 -22.49
CA ASN A 32 -24.02 18.55 -23.23
C ASN A 32 -23.87 19.10 -24.64
N SER A 33 -24.96 19.46 -25.31
CA SER A 33 -24.96 20.08 -26.64
C SER A 33 -24.32 21.48 -26.62
N SER A 34 -24.69 22.31 -25.63
CA SER A 34 -24.08 23.63 -25.43
C SER A 34 -22.59 23.52 -25.07
N HIS A 35 -22.24 22.68 -24.09
CA HIS A 35 -20.86 22.44 -23.67
C HIS A 35 -19.97 21.91 -24.81
N SER A 36 -20.47 20.96 -25.60
CA SER A 36 -19.73 20.41 -26.74
C SER A 36 -19.52 21.44 -27.84
N ARG A 37 -20.50 22.32 -28.10
CA ARG A 37 -20.39 23.37 -29.11
C ARG A 37 -19.41 24.47 -28.69
N GLU A 38 -19.35 24.77 -27.41
CA GLU A 38 -18.52 25.84 -26.86
C GLU A 38 -17.07 25.40 -26.66
N THR A 39 -16.86 24.17 -26.16
CA THR A 39 -15.52 23.65 -25.81
C THR A 39 -14.95 22.64 -26.83
N GLY A 40 -15.74 22.17 -27.79
CA GLY A 40 -15.34 21.13 -28.76
C GLY A 40 -15.08 19.76 -28.14
N SER A 41 -15.48 19.55 -26.88
CA SER A 41 -15.17 18.34 -26.10
C SER A 41 -16.42 17.82 -25.40
N VAL A 42 -16.57 16.50 -25.38
CA VAL A 42 -17.61 15.78 -24.63
C VAL A 42 -17.08 15.30 -23.28
N LEU A 43 -15.85 15.67 -22.92
CA LEU A 43 -15.28 15.34 -21.62
C LEU A 43 -15.88 16.22 -20.52
N ASP A 44 -15.98 15.62 -19.33
CA ASP A 44 -16.32 16.32 -18.09
C ASP A 44 -15.44 17.56 -17.92
N LYS A 45 -16.04 18.64 -17.41
CA LYS A 45 -15.30 19.83 -16.99
C LYS A 45 -14.27 19.45 -15.92
N GLU A 46 -13.13 20.14 -15.93
CA GLU A 46 -12.12 19.98 -14.88
C GLU A 46 -12.77 20.22 -13.51
N ARG A 47 -12.69 19.19 -12.66
CA ARG A 47 -13.17 19.28 -11.29
C ARG A 47 -12.08 19.93 -10.46
N SER A 48 -12.43 20.93 -9.65
CA SER A 48 -11.50 21.61 -8.73
C SER A 48 -10.80 20.67 -7.74
N GLY A 49 -11.35 19.46 -7.56
CA GLY A 49 -10.75 18.41 -6.76
C GLY A 49 -10.75 18.71 -5.27
N ARG A 50 -10.17 17.81 -4.48
CA ARG A 50 -9.99 18.04 -3.04
C ARG A 50 -8.85 19.06 -2.85
N PRO A 51 -9.03 20.11 -2.02
CA PRO A 51 -7.97 21.06 -1.73
C PRO A 51 -6.70 20.36 -1.26
N ARG A 52 -5.54 20.82 -1.77
CA ARG A 52 -4.24 20.39 -1.28
C ARG A 52 -4.08 20.85 0.18
N ARG A 53 -3.32 20.07 0.95
CA ARG A 53 -3.01 20.46 2.34
C ARG A 53 -2.08 21.66 2.36
N SER A 54 -2.09 22.39 3.47
CA SER A 54 -1.19 23.51 3.72
C SER A 54 0.28 23.08 3.60
N ASP A 55 1.07 23.87 2.89
CA ASP A 55 2.51 23.64 2.71
C ASP A 55 3.25 23.63 4.06
N VAL A 56 2.79 24.44 5.02
CA VAL A 56 3.33 24.49 6.39
C VAL A 56 3.26 23.11 7.05
N THR A 57 2.10 22.44 7.02
CA THR A 57 1.94 21.12 7.64
C THR A 57 2.77 20.04 6.96
N VAL A 58 2.94 20.14 5.63
CA VAL A 58 3.82 19.22 4.88
C VAL A 58 5.27 19.40 5.32
N GLN A 59 5.70 20.65 5.48
CA GLN A 59 7.05 21.00 5.91
C GLN A 59 7.32 20.55 7.36
N ASP A 60 6.38 20.78 8.29
CA ASP A 60 6.51 20.34 9.68
C ASP A 60 6.69 18.81 9.79
N ILE A 61 5.89 18.06 9.03
CA ILE A 61 6.01 16.60 8.96
C ILE A 61 7.36 16.20 8.36
N ARG A 62 7.82 16.88 7.31
CA ARG A 62 9.11 16.60 6.68
C ARG A 62 10.26 16.82 7.66
N GLU A 63 10.26 17.92 8.39
CA GLU A 63 11.30 18.26 9.37
C GLU A 63 11.31 17.30 10.56
N ALA A 64 10.13 16.90 11.05
CA ALA A 64 10.03 15.91 12.13
C ALA A 64 10.71 14.58 11.74
N PHE A 65 10.42 14.06 10.54
CA PHE A 65 10.99 12.80 10.05
C PHE A 65 12.44 12.94 9.56
N ALA A 66 12.88 14.14 9.16
CA ALA A 66 14.30 14.40 8.91
C ALA A 66 15.11 14.35 10.22
N ARG A 67 14.57 14.86 11.33
CA ARG A 67 15.19 14.83 12.66
C ARG A 67 15.22 13.44 13.28
N SER A 68 14.14 12.68 13.11
CA SER A 68 14.02 11.31 13.63
C SER A 68 13.36 10.39 12.60
N PRO A 69 14.15 9.78 11.69
CA PRO A 69 13.62 8.90 10.64
C PRO A 69 12.90 7.66 11.17
N THR A 70 13.26 7.23 12.38
CA THR A 70 12.71 6.04 13.05
C THR A 70 11.46 6.35 13.88
N GLN A 71 11.03 7.62 13.95
CA GLN A 71 9.85 8.00 14.70
C GLN A 71 8.59 7.36 14.10
N SER A 72 7.67 6.90 14.97
CA SER A 72 6.41 6.35 14.50
C SER A 72 5.45 7.45 14.05
N ILE A 73 4.67 7.17 13.02
CA ILE A 73 3.62 8.08 12.52
C ILE A 73 2.64 8.48 13.62
N SER A 74 2.34 7.56 14.56
CA SER A 74 1.47 7.86 15.68
C SER A 74 2.08 8.87 16.65
N ARG A 75 3.40 8.82 16.87
CA ARG A 75 4.10 9.77 17.73
C ARG A 75 4.17 11.13 17.04
N SER A 76 4.62 11.19 15.79
CA SER A 76 4.68 12.44 15.02
C SER A 76 3.30 13.10 14.88
N SER A 77 2.24 12.32 14.73
CA SER A 77 0.85 12.81 14.73
C SER A 77 0.48 13.53 16.03
N ARG A 78 0.87 12.98 17.19
CA ARG A 78 0.63 13.62 18.50
C ARG A 78 1.48 14.86 18.68
N ASP A 79 2.76 14.79 18.32
CA ASP A 79 3.72 15.88 18.50
C ASP A 79 3.36 17.10 17.64
N LEU A 80 2.87 16.86 16.42
CA LEU A 80 2.51 17.90 15.45
C LEU A 80 1.02 18.28 15.48
N GLY A 81 0.20 17.61 16.31
CA GLY A 81 -1.25 17.85 16.38
C GLY A 81 -2.03 17.52 15.10
N VAL A 82 -1.46 16.72 14.19
CA VAL A 82 -2.08 16.37 12.91
C VAL A 82 -2.69 14.98 12.96
N ALA A 83 -3.82 14.76 12.28
CA ALA A 83 -4.41 13.43 12.18
C ALA A 83 -3.42 12.38 11.63
N ARG A 84 -3.42 11.17 12.19
CA ARG A 84 -2.51 10.09 11.77
C ARG A 84 -2.60 9.77 10.27
N SER A 85 -3.81 9.73 9.72
CA SER A 85 -4.05 9.54 8.28
C SER A 85 -3.46 10.69 7.45
N THR A 86 -3.40 11.89 8.02
CA THR A 86 -2.76 13.04 7.40
C THR A 86 -1.26 12.86 7.31
N ALA A 87 -0.59 12.60 8.43
CA ALA A 87 0.84 12.33 8.47
C ALA A 87 1.21 11.16 7.54
N HIS A 88 0.44 10.07 7.56
CA HIS A 88 0.65 8.92 6.67
C HIS A 88 0.55 9.30 5.19
N ASN A 89 -0.49 10.02 4.76
CA ASN A 89 -0.66 10.42 3.36
C ASN A 89 0.44 11.38 2.89
N VAL A 90 0.88 12.31 3.74
CA VAL A 90 1.99 13.22 3.41
C VAL A 90 3.28 12.40 3.20
N LEU A 91 3.60 11.50 4.11
CA LEU A 91 4.80 10.66 4.01
C LEU A 91 4.77 9.74 2.79
N ARG A 92 3.65 9.08 2.52
CA ARG A 92 3.55 8.08 1.44
C ARG A 92 3.34 8.67 0.06
N LYS A 93 2.47 9.67 -0.06
CA LYS A 93 2.05 10.21 -1.37
C LYS A 93 2.72 11.55 -1.70
N GLY A 94 3.10 12.32 -0.69
CA GLY A 94 3.73 13.63 -0.88
C GLY A 94 5.26 13.54 -0.92
N LEU A 95 5.85 12.80 0.02
CA LEU A 95 7.30 12.76 0.24
C LEU A 95 7.97 11.46 -0.23
N ASN A 96 7.19 10.45 -0.67
CA ASN A 96 7.67 9.11 -1.02
C ASN A 96 8.62 8.50 0.03
N PHE A 97 8.35 8.76 1.31
CA PHE A 97 9.16 8.27 2.41
C PHE A 97 9.02 6.74 2.51
N PRO A 98 10.12 5.99 2.58
CA PRO A 98 10.08 4.54 2.63
C PRO A 98 9.45 4.05 3.94
N PRO A 99 8.84 2.85 3.97
CA PRO A 99 8.37 2.27 5.22
C PRO A 99 9.56 2.02 6.15
N SER A 100 9.38 2.34 7.44
CA SER A 100 10.33 1.91 8.45
C SER A 100 10.21 0.40 8.60
N ASN A 101 11.33 -0.30 8.42
CA ASN A 101 11.41 -1.73 8.68
C ASN A 101 11.51 -1.93 10.19
N VAL A 102 10.60 -2.72 10.75
CA VAL A 102 10.72 -3.15 12.15
C VAL A 102 11.85 -4.17 12.21
N GLN A 103 12.94 -3.81 12.88
CA GLN A 103 14.03 -4.73 13.17
C GLN A 103 13.96 -5.14 14.64
N LEU A 104 13.77 -6.43 14.89
CA LEU A 104 13.94 -6.99 16.22
C LEU A 104 15.43 -7.33 16.38
N LEU A 105 16.15 -6.48 17.11
CA LEU A 105 17.58 -6.68 17.36
C LEU A 105 17.75 -7.11 18.82
N GLN A 106 18.58 -8.14 19.05
CA GLN A 106 19.07 -8.42 20.40
C GLN A 106 19.90 -7.23 20.88
N VAL A 107 19.60 -6.75 22.09
CA VAL A 107 20.39 -5.69 22.73
C VAL A 107 21.79 -6.23 23.00
N LEU A 108 22.77 -5.66 22.29
CA LEU A 108 24.18 -5.97 22.48
C LEU A 108 24.71 -5.21 23.69
N ASN A 109 25.38 -5.91 24.60
CA ASN A 109 26.17 -5.25 25.64
C ASN A 109 27.46 -4.65 25.01
N PRO A 110 28.05 -3.60 25.61
CA PRO A 110 29.24 -2.95 25.06
C PRO A 110 30.42 -3.90 24.84
N GLY A 111 30.61 -4.87 25.75
CA GLY A 111 31.65 -5.90 25.60
C GLY A 111 31.41 -6.82 24.40
N GLY A 112 30.17 -7.24 24.18
CA GLY A 112 29.77 -8.10 23.07
C GLY A 112 29.90 -7.42 21.72
N LEU A 113 29.75 -6.09 21.65
CA LEU A 113 30.04 -5.32 20.43
C LEU A 113 31.52 -5.47 20.04
N ASN A 114 32.44 -5.28 21.00
CA ASN A 114 33.87 -5.42 20.77
C ASN A 114 34.24 -6.87 20.39
N CYS A 115 33.66 -7.87 21.05
CA CYS A 115 33.87 -9.27 20.70
C CYS A 115 33.44 -9.58 19.26
N ARG A 116 32.25 -9.10 18.84
CA ARG A 116 31.76 -9.30 17.47
C ARG A 116 32.61 -8.56 16.45
N PHE A 117 33.05 -7.33 16.75
CA PHE A 117 33.91 -6.55 15.88
C PHE A 117 35.26 -7.24 15.67
N ASN A 118 35.93 -7.63 16.75
CA ASN A 118 37.22 -8.33 16.67
C ASN A 118 37.09 -9.67 15.94
N PHE A 119 36.03 -10.44 16.22
CA PHE A 119 35.75 -11.67 15.48
C PHE A 119 35.58 -11.42 13.97
N ALA A 120 34.86 -10.36 13.58
CA ALA A 120 34.68 -10.02 12.18
C ALA A 120 35.99 -9.64 11.49
N ILE A 121 36.86 -8.87 12.15
CA ILE A 121 38.21 -8.55 11.65
C ILE A 121 39.05 -9.81 11.50
N ASP A 122 39.11 -10.64 12.55
CA ASP A 122 39.86 -11.91 12.53
C ASP A 122 39.38 -12.85 11.43
N MET A 123 38.06 -12.93 11.21
CA MET A 123 37.50 -13.73 10.12
C MET A 123 37.81 -13.12 8.75
N LEU A 124 37.75 -11.80 8.61
CA LEU A 124 38.04 -11.14 7.33
C LEU A 124 39.48 -11.42 6.86
N GLU A 125 40.45 -11.45 7.78
CA GLU A 125 41.85 -11.78 7.47
C GLU A 125 42.06 -13.26 7.11
N ARG A 126 41.21 -14.15 7.62
CA ARG A 126 41.35 -15.61 7.48
C ARG A 126 40.48 -16.22 6.39
N ILE A 127 39.46 -15.50 5.93
CA ILE A 127 38.53 -16.00 4.91
C ILE A 127 39.23 -16.11 3.57
N ASP A 128 39.41 -17.35 3.13
CA ASP A 128 39.68 -17.73 1.76
C ASP A 128 38.81 -18.94 1.34
N ALA A 129 38.91 -19.36 0.08
CA ALA A 129 38.09 -20.44 -0.46
C ALA A 129 38.34 -21.80 0.23
N ASP A 130 39.55 -22.02 0.78
CA ASP A 130 39.91 -23.29 1.42
C ASP A 130 39.57 -23.31 2.90
N PHE A 131 39.61 -22.16 3.56
CA PHE A 131 39.14 -21.97 4.93
C PHE A 131 37.63 -22.20 5.03
N LEU A 132 36.84 -21.62 4.13
CA LEU A 132 35.38 -21.76 4.15
C LEU A 132 34.94 -23.22 3.97
N ARG A 133 35.67 -24.03 3.20
CA ARG A 133 35.40 -25.47 3.02
C ARG A 133 35.64 -26.30 4.28
N LYS A 134 36.39 -25.78 5.25
CA LYS A 134 36.74 -26.47 6.49
C LYS A 134 35.78 -26.11 7.64
N ILE A 135 34.87 -25.17 7.43
CA ILE A 135 33.92 -24.74 8.46
C ILE A 135 32.62 -25.52 8.33
N ILE A 136 32.14 -26.05 9.46
CA ILE A 136 30.80 -26.61 9.61
C ILE A 136 30.12 -25.81 10.71
N PHE A 137 29.00 -25.17 10.38
CA PHE A 137 28.15 -24.50 11.37
C PHE A 137 27.11 -25.48 11.89
N ILE A 138 26.95 -25.51 13.21
CA ILE A 138 25.91 -26.28 13.89
C ILE A 138 25.18 -25.31 14.80
N ASP A 139 23.85 -25.37 14.78
CA ASP A 139 22.99 -24.56 15.65
C ASP A 139 21.88 -25.45 16.23
N GLU A 140 21.43 -25.13 17.43
CA GLU A 140 20.34 -25.83 18.11
C GLU A 140 19.07 -24.99 18.05
N ALA A 141 18.01 -25.55 17.47
CA ALA A 141 16.69 -24.92 17.44
C ALA A 141 15.74 -25.66 18.39
N THR A 142 15.24 -24.98 19.40
CA THR A 142 14.19 -25.51 20.27
C THR A 142 12.83 -25.39 19.57
N PHE A 143 12.16 -26.53 19.38
CA PHE A 143 10.80 -26.59 18.84
C PHE A 143 9.80 -26.92 19.95
N HIS A 144 8.73 -26.12 20.06
CA HIS A 144 7.63 -26.41 20.97
C HIS A 144 6.55 -27.25 20.27
N LEU A 145 6.10 -28.33 20.91
CA LEU A 145 5.04 -29.21 20.39
C LEU A 145 3.68 -28.51 20.22
N SER A 146 3.51 -27.32 20.81
CA SER A 146 2.31 -26.48 20.71
C SER A 146 2.20 -25.69 19.41
N GLY A 147 3.17 -25.78 18.49
CA GLY A 147 3.18 -25.05 17.22
C GLY A 147 3.48 -23.55 17.33
N THR A 148 3.86 -23.08 18.53
CA THR A 148 4.33 -21.71 18.75
C THR A 148 5.84 -21.66 18.56
N VAL A 149 6.29 -20.92 17.53
CA VAL A 149 7.70 -20.66 17.27
C VAL A 149 8.19 -19.59 18.26
N ASN A 150 9.38 -19.79 18.85
CA ASN A 150 10.04 -18.77 19.67
C ASN A 150 10.22 -17.49 18.84
N ARG A 151 9.84 -16.35 19.43
CA ARG A 151 9.82 -15.04 18.78
C ARG A 151 11.01 -14.19 19.19
#